data_AF-A0A965B034-F1
#
_entry.id   AF-A0A965B034-F1
#
_cell.length_a   1.000
_cell.length_b   1.000
_cell.length_c   1.000
_cell.angle_alpha   90.00
_cell.angle_beta   90.00
_cell.angle_gamma   90.00
#
_symmetry.space_group_name_H-M   'P 1'
#
loop_
_entity.id
_entity.type
_entity.pdbx_description
1 polymer ?
#
loop_
_entity_poly.entity_id
_entity_poly.type
_entity_poly.pdbx_seq_one_letter_code
_entity_poly.pdbx_strand_id
1 'polypeptide(L)' 'MEKQTVVEWLIEELEEKGELRETFGIIHLIIDTSDYLDLKIKAKEMEKEQIVNSWDLSRRDIDYPANGEQYYNETYKNK' A
#
# COMPACT_ATOMS: atom_id res chain seq x y z
N MET A 1 -12.29 -8.83 12.76
CA MET A 1 -12.01 -8.15 11.47
C MET A 1 -10.76 -8.78 10.92
N GLU A 2 -10.83 -9.37 9.73
CA GLU A 2 -9.64 -9.84 9.03
C GLU A 2 -8.77 -8.62 8.66
N LYS A 3 -7.45 -8.75 8.75
CA LYS A 3 -6.55 -7.66 8.38
C LYS A 3 -6.46 -7.63 6.85
N GLN A 4 -6.94 -6.56 6.24
CA GLN A 4 -6.83 -6.33 4.81
C GLN A 4 -5.42 -5.85 4.46
N THR A 5 -4.84 -6.41 3.39
CA THR A 5 -3.57 -5.95 2.83
C THR A 5 -3.76 -4.65 2.05
N VAL A 6 -2.70 -3.86 1.91
CA VAL A 6 -2.75 -2.65 1.06
C VAL A 6 -3.13 -2.96 -0.39
N VAL A 7 -2.78 -4.16 -0.88
CA VAL A 7 -3.09 -4.60 -2.24
C VAL A 7 -4.58 -4.87 -2.39
N GLU A 8 -5.19 -5.60 -1.46
CA GLU A 8 -6.63 -5.86 -1.46
C GLU A 8 -7.42 -4.55 -1.37
N TRP A 9 -7.05 -3.69 -0.43
CA TRP A 9 -7.67 -2.37 -0.27
C TRP A 9 -7.56 -1.53 -1.56
N LEU A 10 -6.38 -1.47 -2.17
CA LEU A 10 -6.17 -0.68 -3.38
C LEU A 10 -6.98 -1.21 -4.57
N ILE A 11 -7.10 -2.53 -4.72
CA ILE A 11 -7.90 -3.14 -5.79
C ILE A 11 -9.38 -2.80 -5.59
N GLU A 12 -9.91 -2.97 -4.38
CA GLU A 12 -11.31 -2.64 -4.07
C GLU A 12 -11.63 -1.17 -4.38
N GLU A 13 -10.77 -0.24 -3.97
CA GLU A 13 -10.97 1.18 -4.24
C GLU A 13 -10.86 1.53 -5.73
N LEU A 14 -9.98 0.85 -6.47
CA LEU A 14 -9.87 1.02 -7.92
C LEU A 14 -11.10 0.48 -8.64
N GLU A 15 -11.69 -0.62 -8.17
CA GLU A 15 -12.93 -1.19 -8.71
C GLU A 15 -14.17 -0.35 -8.33
N GLU A 16 -14.18 0.27 -7.14
CA GLU A 16 -15.29 1.13 -6.69
C GLU A 16 -15.29 2.49 -7.39
N LYS A 17 -14.11 3.11 -7.56
CA LYS A 17 -13.95 4.45 -8.13
C LYS A 17 -13.72 4.45 -9.63
N GLY A 18 -13.30 3.33 -10.19
CA GLY A 18 -12.96 3.19 -11.59
C GLY A 18 -14.10 2.62 -12.44
N GLU A 19 -14.06 2.93 -13.73
CA GLU A 19 -14.88 2.30 -14.74
C GLU A 19 -13.99 1.39 -15.61
N LEU A 20 -14.38 0.12 -15.75
CA LEU A 20 -13.73 -0.80 -16.69
C LEU A 20 -14.33 -0.63 -18.08
N ARG A 21 -13.49 -0.35 -19.07
CA ARG A 21 -13.86 -0.34 -20.49
C ARG A 21 -12.96 -1.25 -21.29
N GLU A 22 -13.56 -2.09 -22.12
CA GLU A 22 -12.82 -2.88 -23.09
C GLU A 22 -12.81 -2.18 -24.45
N THR A 23 -11.64 -2.05 -25.07
CA THR A 23 -11.51 -1.51 -26.42
C THR A 23 -10.43 -2.28 -27.18
N PHE A 24 -10.79 -2.88 -28.32
CA PHE A 24 -9.91 -3.74 -29.12
C PHE A 24 -9.21 -4.87 -28.31
N GLY A 25 -9.89 -5.45 -27.33
CA GLY A 25 -9.35 -6.52 -26.48
C GLY A 25 -8.40 -6.03 -25.36
N ILE A 26 -8.32 -4.72 -25.13
CA ILE A 26 -7.58 -4.11 -24.03
C ILE A 26 -8.57 -3.65 -22.96
N ILE A 27 -8.34 -4.05 -21.71
CA ILE A 27 -9.10 -3.56 -20.56
C ILE A 27 -8.46 -2.27 -20.06
N HIS A 28 -9.23 -1.20 -20.08
CA HIS A 28 -8.87 0.09 -19.52
C HIS A 28 -9.58 0.27 -18.18
N LEU A 29 -8.81 0.60 -17.14
CA LEU A 29 -9.34 1.15 -15.90
C LEU A 29 -9.32 2.67 -16.00
N ILE A 30 -10.50 3.28 -16.07
CA ILE A 30 -10.67 4.73 -16.15
C ILE A 30 -11.05 5.23 -14.77
N ILE A 31 -10.24 6.11 -14.20
CA ILE A 31 -10.44 6.68 -12.87
C ILE A 31 -10.18 8.18 -12.93
N ASP A 32 -10.87 8.97 -12.10
CA ASP A 32 -10.55 10.37 -11.98
C ASP A 32 -9.10 10.55 -11.48
N THR A 33 -8.41 11.55 -12.03
CA THR A 33 -6.99 11.76 -11.69
C THR A 33 -6.80 12.13 -10.22
N SER A 34 -7.72 12.89 -9.63
CA SER A 34 -7.65 13.25 -8.22
C SER A 34 -7.86 12.04 -7.32
N ASP A 35 -8.85 11.19 -7.64
CA ASP A 35 -9.07 9.92 -6.94
C ASP A 35 -7.83 9.03 -7.03
N TYR A 36 -7.26 8.86 -8.22
CA TYR A 36 -6.04 8.06 -8.39
C TYR A 36 -4.86 8.58 -7.54
N LEU A 37 -4.65 9.89 -7.50
CA LEU A 37 -3.57 10.48 -6.71
C LEU A 37 -3.79 10.26 -5.21
N ASP A 38 -5.02 10.41 -4.74
CA ASP A 38 -5.38 10.16 -3.34
C ASP A 38 -5.21 8.69 -2.96
N LEU A 39 -5.69 7.77 -3.80
CA LEU A 39 -5.50 6.32 -3.60
C LEU A 39 -4.02 5.95 -3.55
N LYS A 40 -3.21 6.54 -4.44
CA LYS A 40 -1.75 6.30 -4.48
C LYS A 40 -1.06 6.78 -3.21
N ILE A 41 -1.45 7.93 -2.65
CA ILE A 41 -0.87 8.44 -1.40
C ILE A 41 -1.25 7.52 -0.24
N LYS A 42 -2.54 7.21 -0.08
CA LYS A 42 -3.04 6.33 0.97
C LYS A 42 -2.44 4.93 0.91
N ALA A 43 -2.33 4.35 -0.29
CA ALA A 43 -1.68 3.05 -0.47
C ALA A 43 -0.25 3.05 0.06
N LYS A 44 0.54 4.08 -0.25
CA LYS A 44 1.93 4.18 0.24
C LYS A 44 2.01 4.32 1.75
N GLU A 45 1.09 5.06 2.36
CA GLU A 45 1.03 5.22 3.81
C GLU A 45 0.64 3.91 4.49
N MET A 46 -0.38 3.21 3.97
CA MET A 46 -0.80 1.90 4.47
C MET A 46 0.30 0.84 4.32
N GLU A 47 1.00 0.80 3.19
CA GLU A 47 2.13 -0.10 2.99
C GLU A 47 3.26 0.17 4.00
N LYS A 48 3.60 1.45 4.21
CA LYS A 48 4.56 1.84 5.25
C LYS A 48 4.15 1.30 6.61
N GLU A 49 2.90 1.53 7.01
CA GLU A 49 2.39 1.04 8.30
C GLU A 49 2.43 -0.48 8.40
N GLN A 50 2.06 -1.20 7.35
CA GLN A 50 2.12 -2.66 7.33
C GLN A 50 3.55 -3.18 7.48
N ILE A 51 4.53 -2.55 6.83
CA ILE A 51 5.95 -2.90 6.96
C ILE A 51 6.47 -2.61 8.37
N VAL A 52 6.21 -1.40 8.89
CA VAL A 52 6.64 -0.99 10.25
C VAL A 52 6.07 -1.94 11.29
N ASN A 53 4.76 -2.20 11.24
CA ASN A 53 4.10 -3.11 12.16
C ASN A 53 4.64 -4.53 12.05
N SER A 54 4.82 -5.05 10.82
CA SER A 54 5.37 -6.40 10.61
C SER A 54 6.77 -6.53 11.21
N TRP A 55 7.62 -5.51 11.03
CA TRP A 55 8.95 -5.46 11.63
C TRP A 55 8.88 -5.48 13.15
N ASP A 56 8.12 -4.56 13.75
CA ASP A 56 8.01 -4.44 15.20
C ASP A 56 7.43 -5.72 15.84
N LEU A 57 6.51 -6.40 15.15
CA LEU A 57 5.99 -7.70 15.56
C LEU A 57 7.04 -8.81 15.49
N SER A 58 7.85 -8.84 14.43
CA SER A 58 8.90 -9.86 14.24
C SER A 58 10.05 -9.75 15.24
N ARG A 59 10.17 -8.60 15.91
CA ARG A 59 11.30 -8.26 16.77
C ARG A 59 11.05 -8.35 18.27
N ARG A 60 9.86 -8.78 18.69
CA ARG A 60 9.54 -8.95 20.12
C ARG A 60 10.49 -9.91 20.86
N ASP A 61 11.22 -10.76 20.13
CA ASP A 61 12.12 -11.77 20.67
C ASP A 61 13.62 -11.43 20.51
N ILE A 62 13.98 -10.30 19.89
CA ILE A 62 15.37 -9.92 19.62
C ILE A 62 15.60 -8.45 20.01
N ASP A 63 16.50 -8.23 20.96
CA ASP A 63 16.89 -6.89 21.46
C ASP A 63 17.76 -6.17 20.41
N TYR A 64 17.13 -5.74 19.30
CA TYR A 64 17.79 -5.00 18.22
C TYR A 64 17.37 -3.53 18.27
N PRO A 65 18.32 -2.57 18.25
CA PRO A 65 18.06 -1.16 18.54
C PRO A 65 17.29 -0.36 17.48
N ALA A 66 16.76 -1.00 16.43
CA ALA A 66 16.10 -0.34 15.30
C ALA A 66 14.62 -0.71 15.27
N ASN A 67 13.77 0.31 15.43
CA ASN A 67 12.33 0.21 15.26
C ASN A 67 11.95 0.09 13.76
N GLY A 68 10.70 -0.32 13.49
CA GLY A 68 10.23 -0.54 12.13
C GLY A 68 10.29 0.71 11.25
N GLU A 69 10.15 1.90 11.83
CA GLU A 69 10.26 3.15 11.08
C GLU A 69 11.69 3.42 10.60
N GLN A 70 12.69 3.17 11.44
CA GLN A 70 14.09 3.27 11.05
C GLN A 70 14.40 2.28 9.92
N TYR A 71 13.98 1.02 10.07
CA TYR A 71 14.12 0.00 9.03
C TYR A 71 13.49 0.42 7.69
N TYR A 72 12.25 0.94 7.74
CA TYR A 72 11.56 1.40 6.55
C TYR A 72 12.32 2.54 5.84
N ASN A 73 12.74 3.56 6.60
CA ASN A 73 13.46 4.69 6.04
C ASN A 73 14.81 4.26 5.43
N GLU A 74 15.56 3.40 6.10
CA GLU A 74 16.86 2.90 5.62
C GLU A 74 16.73 2.07 4.34
N THR A 75 15.67 1.27 4.24
CA THR A 75 15.45 0.33 3.13
C THR A 75 14.81 0.98 1.91
N TYR A 76 13.82 1.85 2.11
CA TYR A 76 12.94 2.32 1.03
C TYR A 76 13.06 3.80 0.70
N LYS A 77 13.65 4.65 1.57
CA LYS A 77 13.80 6.10 1.32
C LYS A 77 15.20 6.55 0.90
N ASN A 78 16.20 5.67 0.92
CA ASN A 78 17.59 5.99 0.57
C ASN A 78 17.92 5.87 -0.93
N LYS A 79 16.95 6.03 -1.84
CA LYS A 79 17.15 6.02 -3.29
C LYS A 79 16.47 7.17 -3.99
#